data_AF-A0A935H6N4-F1
#
_entry.id   AF-A0A935H6N4-F1
#
_cell.length_a   1.000
_cell.length_b   1.000
_cell.length_c   1.000
_cell.angle_alpha   90.00
_cell.angle_beta   90.00
_cell.angle_gamma   90.00
#
_symmetry.space_group_name_H-M   'P 1'
#
loop_
_entity.id
_entity.type
_entity.pdbx_description
1 polymer ?
#
loop_
_entity_poly.entity_id
_entity_poly.type
_entity_poly.pdbx_seq_one_letter_code
_entity_poly.pdbx_strand_id
1 'polypeptide(L)'
;MRVSYEDSGRSRDCLGNRPTLATRVDNAFSITGGDLMCQGATAAASQSIADGVEDFQVTYGVQTVVTPGTIWPTQYRFYAAGSVPDWTNVQAVSICLQLTGDNQGNPQPGLVTTGCRGQTVANDGRLRKVYRQTFTLRNALL
;
A
#
# COMPACT_ATOMS: atom_id res chain seq x y z
N MET A 1 -0.15 5.68 5.98
CA MET A 1 -0.75 6.02 4.67
C MET A 1 -2.20 6.43 4.89
N ARG A 2 -2.68 7.48 4.21
CA ARG A 2 -4.10 7.85 4.24
C ARG A 2 -4.68 7.70 2.83
N VAL A 3 -5.88 7.16 2.73
CA VAL A 3 -6.61 6.96 1.48
C VAL A 3 -8.02 7.47 1.65
N SER A 4 -8.41 8.37 0.75
CA SER A 4 -9.74 8.95 0.74
C SER A 4 -10.45 8.50 -0.52
N TYR A 5 -11.73 8.18 -0.39
CA TYR A 5 -12.59 7.89 -1.52
C TYR A 5 -13.92 8.62 -1.34
N GLU A 6 -14.42 9.24 -2.41
CA GLU A 6 -15.68 9.96 -2.41
C GLU A 6 -16.68 9.30 -3.36
N ASP A 7 -17.91 9.12 -2.89
CA ASP A 7 -19.06 8.58 -3.63
C ASP A 7 -20.36 9.07 -2.98
N SER A 8 -21.49 8.72 -3.57
CA SER A 8 -22.88 8.85 -3.11
C SER A 8 -23.21 8.12 -1.78
N GLY A 9 -22.24 7.98 -0.88
CA GLY A 9 -22.42 7.40 0.46
C GLY A 9 -22.60 5.88 0.46
N ARG A 10 -22.16 5.15 -0.57
CA ARG A 10 -22.25 3.68 -0.67
C ARG A 10 -20.98 2.96 -0.24
N SER A 11 -19.86 3.67 -0.20
CA SER A 11 -18.55 3.09 0.09
C SER A 11 -18.43 2.63 1.54
N ARG A 12 -17.57 1.64 1.74
CA ARG A 12 -17.20 1.13 3.06
C ARG A 12 -15.77 1.54 3.37
N ASP A 13 -15.48 1.75 4.65
CA ASP A 13 -14.11 1.92 5.14
C ASP A 13 -13.35 0.59 5.18
N CYS A 14 -12.07 0.63 5.54
CA CYS A 14 -11.19 -0.54 5.57
C CYS A 14 -11.55 -1.56 6.67
N LEU A 15 -12.50 -1.23 7.56
CA LEU A 15 -13.09 -2.16 8.52
C LEU A 15 -14.47 -2.68 8.07
N GLY A 16 -14.92 -2.26 6.87
CA GLY A 16 -16.23 -2.64 6.32
C GLY A 16 -17.40 -1.79 6.82
N ASN A 17 -17.17 -0.77 7.66
CA ASN A 17 -18.23 0.12 8.13
C ASN A 17 -18.66 1.07 7.02
N ARG A 18 -19.93 1.44 7.02
CA ARG A 18 -20.49 2.41 6.08
C ARG A 18 -20.73 3.73 6.82
N PRO A 19 -19.96 4.80 6.55
CA PRO A 19 -20.26 6.11 7.11
C PRO A 19 -21.59 6.61 6.55
N THR A 20 -22.59 6.76 7.42
CA THR A 20 -23.99 7.02 7.03
C THR A 20 -24.25 8.44 6.54
N LEU A 21 -23.35 9.39 6.86
CA LEU A 21 -23.49 10.81 6.57
C LEU A 21 -22.31 11.40 5.79
N ALA A 22 -21.33 10.58 5.41
CA ALA A 22 -20.14 11.07 4.72
C ALA A 22 -20.18 10.67 3.24
N THR A 23 -20.10 11.68 2.37
CA THR A 23 -19.79 11.50 0.94
C THR A 23 -18.33 11.11 0.73
N ARG A 24 -17.49 11.24 1.76
CA ARG A 24 -16.06 10.92 1.78
C ARG A 24 -15.76 9.87 2.84
N VAL A 25 -15.02 8.84 2.46
CA VAL A 25 -14.51 7.78 3.34
C VAL A 25 -13.01 7.91 3.46
N ASP A 26 -12.55 8.34 4.63
CA ASP A 26 -11.13 8.43 4.96
C ASP A 26 -10.66 7.18 5.70
N ASN A 27 -9.62 6.55 5.18
CA ASN A 27 -8.97 5.39 5.78
C ASN A 27 -7.53 5.75 6.14
N ALA A 28 -7.07 5.34 7.31
CA ALA A 28 -5.67 5.45 7.69
C ALA A 28 -5.08 4.06 7.97
N PHE A 29 -3.95 3.79 7.34
CA PHE A 29 -3.17 2.56 7.52
C PHE A 29 -1.84 2.87 8.19
N SER A 30 -1.44 2.04 9.15
CA SER A 30 -0.17 2.17 9.88
C SER A 30 0.34 0.82 10.32
N ILE A 31 1.63 0.73 10.66
CA ILE A 31 2.20 -0.48 11.26
C ILE A 31 2.37 -0.24 12.76
N THR A 32 1.89 -1.15 13.60
CA THR A 32 2.09 -1.11 15.06
C THR A 32 2.43 -2.50 15.56
N GLY A 33 3.60 -2.67 16.20
CA GLY A 33 3.97 -3.97 16.79
C GLY A 33 4.12 -5.14 15.81
N GLY A 34 4.28 -4.88 14.51
CA GLY A 34 4.28 -5.92 13.48
C GLY A 34 2.92 -6.16 12.82
N ASP A 35 1.88 -5.40 13.20
CA ASP A 35 0.55 -5.52 12.63
C ASP A 35 0.26 -4.37 11.67
N LEU A 36 -0.40 -4.68 10.55
CA LEU A 36 -1.03 -3.68 9.69
C LEU A 36 -2.35 -3.27 10.33
N MET A 37 -2.41 -2.03 10.78
CA MET A 37 -3.56 -1.43 11.41
C MET A 37 -4.36 -0.62 10.41
N CYS A 38 -5.70 -0.72 10.49
CA CYS A 38 -6.65 0.14 9.79
C CYS A 38 -7.44 0.96 10.81
N GLN A 39 -7.47 2.27 10.62
CA GLN A 39 -8.44 3.18 11.23
C GLN A 39 -9.43 3.58 10.15
N GLY A 40 -10.64 3.04 10.24
CA GLY A 40 -11.75 3.35 9.34
C GLY A 40 -12.36 4.72 9.62
N ALA A 41 -13.12 5.25 8.66
CA ALA A 41 -13.67 6.61 8.67
C ALA A 41 -14.55 6.94 9.88
N THR A 42 -15.17 5.91 10.48
CA THR A 42 -16.05 6.06 11.67
C THR A 42 -15.47 5.43 12.92
N ALA A 43 -14.27 4.84 12.83
CA ALA A 43 -13.70 4.08 13.92
C ALA A 43 -13.01 4.98 14.94
N ALA A 44 -13.38 4.82 16.21
CA ALA A 44 -12.72 5.53 17.32
C ALA A 44 -11.29 5.04 17.59
N ALA A 45 -10.97 3.81 17.19
CA ALA A 45 -9.66 3.19 17.36
C ALA A 45 -9.28 2.36 16.13
N SER A 46 -7.97 2.23 15.90
CA SER A 46 -7.42 1.36 14.87
C SER A 46 -7.59 -0.11 15.22
N GLN A 47 -7.81 -0.97 14.23
CA GLN A 47 -7.89 -2.42 14.38
C GLN A 47 -6.84 -3.11 13.48
N SER A 48 -6.31 -4.23 13.96
CA SER A 48 -5.39 -5.07 13.17
C SER A 48 -6.15 -5.76 12.05
N ILE A 49 -5.65 -5.65 10.82
CA ILE A 49 -6.22 -6.29 9.62
C ILE A 49 -5.27 -7.33 9.00
N ALA A 50 -4.01 -7.34 9.43
CA ALA A 50 -3.04 -8.38 9.15
C ALA A 50 -1.93 -8.33 10.20
N ASP A 51 -1.45 -9.50 10.61
CA ASP A 51 -0.31 -9.69 11.51
C ASP A 51 0.95 -10.09 10.73
N GLY A 52 2.08 -10.23 11.44
CA GLY A 52 3.32 -10.76 10.87
C GLY A 52 3.95 -9.85 9.79
N VAL A 53 3.70 -8.55 9.83
CA VAL A 53 4.24 -7.59 8.87
C VAL A 53 5.70 -7.30 9.17
N GLU A 54 6.59 -7.80 8.30
CA GLU A 54 8.03 -7.51 8.39
C GLU A 54 8.44 -6.28 7.57
N ASP A 55 7.75 -6.01 6.46
CA ASP A 55 8.01 -4.84 5.63
C ASP A 55 6.73 -4.35 4.94
N PHE A 56 6.48 -3.05 5.00
CA PHE A 56 5.37 -2.40 4.32
C PHE A 56 5.88 -1.17 3.58
N GLN A 57 5.85 -1.23 2.25
CA GLN A 57 6.32 -0.17 1.38
C GLN A 57 5.16 0.39 0.55
N VAL A 58 5.10 1.72 0.48
CA VAL A 58 4.16 2.45 -0.36
C VAL A 58 4.96 3.39 -1.23
N THR A 59 4.83 3.25 -2.54
CA THR A 59 5.46 4.12 -3.53
C THR A 59 4.40 4.73 -4.44
N TYR A 60 4.69 5.93 -4.92
CA TYR A 60 3.75 6.75 -5.69
C TYR A 60 4.25 6.83 -7.13
N GLY A 61 3.43 6.34 -8.05
CA GLY A 61 3.66 6.41 -9.48
C GLY A 61 3.31 7.79 -9.99
N VAL A 62 4.33 8.60 -10.26
CA VAL A 62 4.20 9.91 -10.88
C VAL A 62 4.22 9.73 -12.38
N GLN A 63 3.22 10.31 -13.03
CA GLN A 63 3.11 10.31 -14.47
C GLN A 63 4.20 11.21 -15.07
N THR A 64 4.99 10.67 -16.01
CA THR A 64 6.08 11.42 -16.66
C THR A 64 5.76 11.63 -18.14
N VAL A 65 5.83 12.88 -18.62
CA VAL A 65 5.78 13.18 -20.06
C VAL A 65 7.11 12.78 -20.67
N VAL A 66 7.11 11.73 -21.48
CA VAL A 66 8.35 11.15 -22.03
C VAL A 66 8.83 11.91 -23.28
N THR A 67 7.96 12.71 -23.92
CA THR A 67 8.30 13.46 -25.14
C THR A 67 7.49 14.77 -25.25
N PRO A 68 8.13 15.92 -25.55
CA PRO A 68 7.43 17.14 -25.93
C PRO A 68 6.54 16.88 -27.16
N GLY A 69 5.25 17.21 -27.06
CA GLY A 69 4.26 16.99 -28.13
C GLY A 69 3.40 15.74 -28.00
N THR A 70 3.58 14.92 -26.96
CA THR A 70 2.86 13.63 -26.87
C THR A 70 1.47 13.63 -26.22
N ILE A 71 0.90 14.65 -25.56
CA ILE A 71 -0.50 14.65 -25.02
C ILE A 71 -0.86 13.54 -23.98
N TRP A 72 -0.46 12.29 -24.15
CA TRP A 72 -0.73 11.15 -23.27
C TRP A 72 0.56 10.63 -22.65
N PRO A 73 0.77 10.81 -21.35
CA PRO A 73 1.97 10.30 -20.73
C PRO A 73 1.91 8.76 -20.65
N THR A 74 2.94 8.10 -21.15
CA THR A 74 2.94 6.64 -21.37
C THR A 74 3.62 5.85 -20.25
N GLN A 75 4.22 6.51 -19.26
CA GLN A 75 5.03 5.86 -18.24
C GLN A 75 4.81 6.46 -16.85
N TYR A 76 4.91 5.59 -15.84
CA TYR A 76 4.99 5.97 -14.43
C TYR A 76 6.41 5.77 -13.93
N ARG A 77 6.89 6.72 -13.13
CA ARG A 77 8.06 6.51 -12.28
C ARG A 77 7.62 6.49 -10.83
N PHE A 78 8.03 5.46 -10.09
CA PHE A 78 7.65 5.26 -8.70
C PHE A 78 8.66 5.92 -7.75
N TYR A 79 8.14 6.64 -6.76
CA TYR A 79 8.92 7.36 -5.75
C TYR A 79 8.46 6.98 -4.35
N ALA A 80 9.37 6.97 -3.39
CA ALA A 80 9.01 7.03 -1.98
C ALA A 80 8.37 8.39 -1.66
N ALA A 81 7.52 8.46 -0.63
CA ALA A 81 6.77 9.67 -0.28
C ALA A 81 7.65 10.94 -0.20
N GLY A 82 8.80 10.85 0.47
CA GLY A 82 9.72 11.98 0.64
C GLY A 82 10.49 12.40 -0.62
N SER A 83 10.31 11.69 -1.73
CA SER A 83 11.03 11.92 -2.99
C SER A 83 10.09 12.15 -4.18
N VAL A 84 8.78 12.30 -3.93
CA VAL A 84 7.81 12.64 -4.96
C VAL A 84 8.08 14.08 -5.43
N PRO A 85 8.44 14.31 -6.71
CA PRO A 85 8.77 15.64 -7.21
C PRO A 85 7.54 16.55 -7.32
N ASP A 86 6.39 15.96 -7.65
CA ASP A 86 5.13 16.67 -7.82
C ASP A 86 3.97 15.72 -7.50
N TRP A 87 3.23 16.04 -6.45
CA TRP A 87 2.10 15.25 -5.98
C TRP A 87 0.87 15.37 -6.88
N THR A 88 0.76 16.44 -7.67
CA THR A 88 -0.38 16.64 -8.59
C THR A 88 -0.36 15.64 -9.75
N ASN A 89 0.82 15.11 -10.07
CA ASN A 89 1.03 14.14 -11.14
C ASN A 89 1.02 12.67 -10.66
N VAL A 90 0.66 12.41 -9.40
CA VAL A 90 0.56 11.05 -8.87
C VAL A 90 -0.71 10.37 -9.38
N GLN A 91 -0.54 9.28 -10.13
CA GLN A 91 -1.65 8.55 -10.77
C GLN A 91 -1.68 7.06 -10.45
N ALA A 92 -0.69 6.57 -9.70
CA ALA A 92 -0.70 5.21 -9.20
C ALA A 92 -0.08 5.15 -7.82
N VAL A 93 -0.46 4.12 -7.07
CA VAL A 93 0.19 3.74 -5.81
C VAL A 93 0.56 2.28 -5.93
N SER A 94 1.83 1.96 -5.71
CA SER A 94 2.28 0.58 -5.58
C SER A 94 2.53 0.26 -4.12
N ILE A 95 1.87 -0.80 -3.66
CA ILE A 95 1.97 -1.32 -2.31
C ILE A 95 2.75 -2.63 -2.37
N CYS A 96 3.75 -2.74 -1.51
CA CYS A 96 4.41 -4.00 -1.21
C CYS A 96 4.22 -4.35 0.27
N LEU A 97 3.70 -5.53 0.54
CA LEU A 97 3.49 -6.07 1.87
C LEU A 97 4.22 -7.40 1.99
N GLN A 98 5.20 -7.46 2.89
CA GLN A 98 5.91 -8.67 3.26
C GLN A 98 5.38 -9.18 4.59
N LEU A 99 4.82 -10.39 4.55
CA LEU A 99 4.31 -11.09 5.73
C LEU A 99 5.22 -12.28 6.07
N THR A 100 5.33 -12.57 7.36
CA THR A 100 6.00 -13.74 7.92
C THR A 100 4.99 -14.57 8.70
N GLY A 101 5.12 -15.89 8.60
CA GLY A 101 4.34 -16.81 9.43
C GLY A 101 5.03 -17.11 10.75
N ASP A 102 4.23 -17.43 11.76
CA ASP A 102 4.74 -17.72 13.11
C ASP A 102 5.43 -19.07 13.23
N ASN A 103 5.06 -20.02 12.36
CA ASN A 103 5.58 -21.37 12.38
C ASN A 103 7.02 -21.42 11.87
N GLN A 104 7.89 -21.90 12.75
CA GLN A 104 9.24 -22.35 12.39
C GLN A 104 9.17 -23.84 12.09
N GLY A 105 9.51 -24.22 10.86
CA GLY A 105 9.39 -25.61 10.45
C GLY A 105 9.64 -25.88 8.97
N ASN A 106 10.04 -24.86 8.19
CA ASN A 106 10.50 -25.08 6.83
C ASN A 106 12.00 -25.44 6.83
N PRO A 107 12.38 -26.71 6.58
CA PRO A 107 13.70 -27.21 6.89
C PRO A 107 14.73 -26.95 5.79
N GLN A 108 14.43 -26.23 4.70
CA GLN A 108 15.37 -26.07 3.58
C GLN A 108 16.42 -24.97 3.83
N PRO A 109 17.65 -25.31 4.26
CA PRO A 109 18.68 -24.32 4.53
C PRO A 109 19.12 -23.71 3.19
N GLY A 110 19.39 -22.41 3.17
CA GLY A 110 19.92 -21.71 2.00
C GLY A 110 18.88 -21.23 0.98
N LEU A 111 17.58 -21.47 1.18
CA LEU A 111 16.56 -20.76 0.40
C LEU A 111 16.63 -19.26 0.78
N VAL A 112 16.68 -18.37 -0.21
CA VAL A 112 16.56 -16.93 0.01
C VAL A 112 15.36 -16.40 -0.75
N THR A 113 14.69 -15.41 -0.18
CA THR A 113 13.57 -14.73 -0.84
C THR A 113 13.92 -13.27 -1.10
N THR A 114 13.26 -12.67 -2.09
CA THR A 114 13.43 -11.25 -2.40
C THR A 114 12.32 -10.46 -1.71
N GLY A 115 12.71 -9.59 -0.77
CA GLY A 115 11.79 -8.78 0.01
C GLY A 115 11.25 -7.55 -0.74
N CYS A 116 10.50 -6.71 -0.03
CA CYS A 116 9.82 -5.57 -0.63
C CYS A 116 10.74 -4.52 -1.27
N ARG A 117 11.94 -4.33 -0.73
CA ARG A 117 12.94 -3.36 -1.23
C ARG A 117 13.96 -4.01 -2.17
N GLY A 118 13.68 -5.22 -2.66
CA GLY A 118 14.61 -5.98 -3.50
C GLY A 118 15.76 -6.62 -2.74
N GLN A 119 15.78 -6.52 -1.40
CA GLN A 119 16.79 -7.13 -0.56
C GLN A 119 16.65 -8.65 -0.52
N THR A 120 17.77 -9.34 -0.35
CA THR A 120 17.80 -10.75 0.02
C THR A 120 17.34 -10.89 1.46
N VAL A 121 16.33 -11.73 1.69
CA VAL A 121 15.84 -12.10 3.02
C VAL A 121 16.31 -13.53 3.31
N ALA A 122 17.11 -13.67 4.37
CA ALA A 122 17.65 -14.95 4.81
C ALA A 122 16.54 -15.89 5.30
N ASN A 123 16.70 -17.19 5.07
CA ASN A 123 15.81 -18.18 5.68
C ASN A 123 16.20 -18.43 7.15
N ASP A 124 15.33 -17.98 8.05
CA ASP A 124 15.38 -18.19 9.50
C ASP A 124 14.41 -19.29 9.97
N GLY A 125 13.92 -20.12 9.05
CA GLY A 125 12.95 -21.18 9.28
C GLY A 125 11.48 -20.74 9.16
N ARG A 126 11.21 -19.43 9.00
CA ARG A 126 9.85 -18.90 8.80
C ARG A 126 9.48 -18.78 7.33
N LEU A 127 8.22 -19.08 7.03
CA LEU A 127 7.64 -18.85 5.71
C LEU A 127 7.33 -17.36 5.53
N ARG A 128 7.72 -16.82 4.38
CA ARG A 128 7.45 -15.43 4.01
C ARG A 128 6.69 -15.36 2.70
N LYS A 129 5.82 -14.36 2.60
CA LYS A 129 5.12 -14.03 1.37
C LYS A 129 5.16 -12.54 1.11
N VAL A 130 5.50 -12.18 -0.11
CA VAL A 130 5.51 -10.79 -0.58
C VAL A 130 4.34 -10.58 -1.53
N TYR A 131 3.45 -9.67 -1.18
CA TYR A 131 2.36 -9.20 -2.04
C TYR A 131 2.78 -7.86 -2.64
N ARG A 132 2.66 -7.74 -3.97
CA ARG A 132 2.89 -6.48 -4.69
C ARG A 132 1.66 -6.18 -5.53
N GLN A 133 1.06 -5.03 -5.29
CA GLN A 133 -0.09 -4.58 -6.06
C GLN A 133 0.02 -3.11 -6.37
N THR A 134 -0.27 -2.76 -7.63
CA THR A 134 -0.35 -1.38 -8.08
C THR A 134 -1.80 -1.02 -8.35
N PHE A 135 -2.24 0.09 -7.76
CA PHE A 135 -3.57 0.66 -7.91
C PHE A 135 -3.47 1.97 -8.68
N THR A 136 -4.31 2.16 -9.69
CA THR A 136 -4.41 3.45 -10.40
C THR A 136 -5.35 4.39 -9.65
N LEU A 137 -4.98 5.66 -9.60
CA LEU A 137 -5.78 6.73 -8.99
C LEU A 137 -6.46 7.51 -10.11
N ARG A 138 -7.80 7.54 -10.09
CA ARG A 138 -8.59 8.27 -11.10
C ARG A 138 -8.95 9.70 -10.68
N ASN A 139 -8.71 10.06 -9.42
CA ASN A 139 -9.10 11.36 -8.85
C ASN A 139 -8.03 12.45 -8.99
N ALA A 140 -6.95 12.23 -9.75
CA ALA A 140 -5.86 13.21 -9.92
C ALA A 140 -6.11 14.23 -11.06
N LEU A 141 -7.28 14.18 -11.71
CA LEU A 141 -7.67 15.05 -12.83
C LEU A 141 -9.05 15.67 -12.56
N LEU A 142 -9.12 16.62 -11.63
CA LEU A 142 -10.18 17.61 -11.55
C LEU A 142 -9.57 18.98 -11.24
#